data_AF-A0A661JZJ6-F1
#
_entry.id   AF-A0A661JZJ6-F1
#
_cell.length_a   1.000
_cell.length_b   1.000
_cell.length_c   1.000
_cell.angle_alpha   90.00
_cell.angle_beta   90.00
_cell.angle_gamma   90.00
#
_symmetry.space_group_name_H-M   'P 1'
#
loop_
_entity.id
_entity.type
_entity.pdbx_description
1 polymer ?
#
loop_
_entity_poly.entity_id
_entity_poly.type
_entity_poly.pdbx_seq_one_letter_code
_entity_poly.pdbx_strand_id
1 'polypeptide(L)'
;MHKGDRPQDPDRQGDAPSPGVEDPYEVLEVPRGAGIKEVERAYRRLMALYDPSSPGIGALYTPQEIQRMRAKIEEAYRRLSALEGTASTRAPERPLRPPRLPPEEIRAIVEAEGGMGGKALRRVRERLGLTLEEAAVVTKITKGTLKYIEDERLELLPAWVYLKGFLKAYAKFLGVDPEAVTAYFEAKGPRQ
;
A
#
# COMPACT_ATOMS: atom_id res chain seq x y z
N MET A 1 -61.53 -26.77 -26.36
CA MET A 1 -61.58 -25.68 -27.36
C MET A 1 -60.70 -24.54 -26.86
N HIS A 2 -59.80 -24.06 -27.74
CA HIS A 2 -59.05 -22.78 -27.75
C HIS A 2 -58.15 -22.43 -26.53
N LYS A 3 -56.80 -22.47 -26.61
CA LYS A 3 -55.79 -21.68 -27.38
C LYS A 3 -55.65 -20.20 -26.95
N GLY A 4 -54.38 -19.81 -26.74
CA GLY A 4 -53.84 -18.45 -26.63
C GLY A 4 -52.45 -18.50 -25.95
N ASP A 5 -51.39 -19.01 -26.61
CA ASP A 5 -50.38 -18.30 -27.43
C ASP A 5 -49.56 -17.18 -26.70
N ARG A 6 -48.33 -17.58 -26.26
CA ARG A 6 -46.96 -16.95 -26.23
C ARG A 6 -46.74 -15.45 -25.88
N PRO A 7 -45.57 -15.04 -25.32
CA PRO A 7 -44.22 -15.42 -25.76
C PRO A 7 -43.23 -15.91 -24.68
N GLN A 8 -42.22 -16.62 -25.18
CA GLN A 8 -40.97 -16.99 -24.50
C GLN A 8 -40.10 -15.73 -24.39
N ASP A 9 -39.60 -15.42 -23.20
CA ASP A 9 -38.42 -14.56 -23.02
C ASP A 9 -37.19 -15.47 -22.84
N PRO A 10 -36.25 -15.52 -23.81
CA PRO A 10 -35.09 -16.40 -23.76
C PRO A 10 -33.82 -15.71 -23.23
N ASP A 11 -33.92 -14.72 -22.34
CA ASP A 11 -32.76 -13.91 -21.90
C ASP A 11 -32.73 -13.60 -20.40
N ARG A 12 -32.77 -14.64 -19.57
CA ARG A 12 -32.09 -14.58 -18.26
C ARG A 12 -30.96 -15.58 -18.25
N GLN A 13 -29.89 -15.20 -18.93
CA GLN A 13 -28.54 -15.70 -18.72
C GLN A 13 -28.09 -15.28 -17.30
N GLY A 14 -28.75 -15.84 -16.27
CA GLY A 14 -28.14 -15.97 -14.96
C GLY A 14 -27.21 -17.15 -15.09
N ASP A 15 -25.93 -16.88 -15.33
CA ASP A 15 -24.87 -17.90 -15.31
C ASP A 15 -25.07 -18.76 -14.08
N ALA A 16 -25.55 -19.99 -14.30
CA ALA A 16 -25.52 -21.02 -13.28
C ALA A 16 -24.04 -21.21 -12.92
N PRO A 17 -23.63 -21.05 -11.65
CA PRO A 17 -22.24 -21.22 -11.30
C PRO A 17 -21.82 -22.66 -11.62
N SER A 18 -20.82 -22.78 -12.49
CA SER A 18 -20.17 -24.04 -12.85
C SER A 18 -19.75 -24.82 -11.60
N PRO A 19 -19.85 -26.16 -11.61
CA PRO A 19 -19.49 -26.97 -10.46
C PRO A 19 -17.97 -26.92 -10.25
N GLY A 20 -17.54 -26.50 -9.05
CA GLY A 20 -16.21 -26.86 -8.53
C GLY A 20 -15.24 -25.75 -8.14
N VAL A 21 -15.62 -24.47 -8.14
CA VAL A 21 -14.76 -23.40 -7.61
C VAL A 21 -15.52 -22.64 -6.52
N GLU A 22 -15.42 -23.10 -5.28
CA GLU A 22 -15.96 -22.36 -4.12
C GLU A 22 -15.32 -20.96 -4.10
N ASP A 23 -16.18 -19.95 -3.96
CA ASP A 23 -15.74 -18.57 -3.95
C ASP A 23 -14.84 -18.31 -2.73
N PRO A 24 -13.61 -17.83 -2.91
CA PRO A 24 -12.70 -17.59 -1.79
C PRO A 24 -13.26 -16.64 -0.71
N TYR A 25 -14.10 -15.68 -1.08
CA TYR A 25 -14.75 -14.77 -0.14
C TYR A 25 -15.79 -15.50 0.71
N GLU A 26 -16.53 -16.43 0.12
CA GLU A 26 -17.52 -17.24 0.83
C GLU A 26 -16.86 -18.25 1.77
N VAL A 27 -15.77 -18.90 1.32
CA VAL A 27 -14.99 -19.84 2.16
C VAL A 27 -14.42 -19.17 3.41
N LEU A 28 -14.02 -17.90 3.32
CA LEU A 28 -13.53 -17.13 4.46
C LEU A 28 -14.63 -16.38 5.22
N GLU A 29 -15.90 -16.48 4.78
CA GLU A 29 -17.04 -15.77 5.34
C GLU A 29 -16.82 -14.24 5.42
N VAL A 30 -16.30 -13.65 4.35
CA VAL A 30 -16.05 -12.20 4.22
C VAL A 30 -16.79 -11.59 3.03
N PRO A 31 -17.11 -10.29 3.05
CA PRO A 31 -17.72 -9.61 1.90
C PRO A 31 -16.83 -9.69 0.65
N ARG A 32 -17.45 -9.76 -0.53
CA ARG A 32 -16.73 -9.59 -1.81
C ARG A 32 -16.03 -8.22 -1.81
N GLY A 33 -14.73 -8.22 -2.10
CA GLY A 33 -13.90 -7.01 -2.04
C GLY A 33 -13.36 -6.66 -0.64
N ALA A 34 -13.49 -7.57 0.34
CA ALA A 34 -12.84 -7.41 1.64
C ALA A 34 -11.33 -7.18 1.48
N GLY A 35 -10.79 -6.19 2.19
CA GLY A 35 -9.37 -5.86 2.13
C GLY A 35 -8.48 -6.89 2.84
N ILE A 36 -7.18 -6.89 2.54
CA ILE A 36 -6.24 -7.91 3.02
C ILE A 36 -6.24 -8.13 4.54
N LYS A 37 -6.37 -7.07 5.34
CA LYS A 37 -6.41 -7.18 6.81
C LYS A 37 -7.65 -7.91 7.32
N GLU A 38 -8.78 -7.79 6.62
CA GLU A 38 -10.01 -8.49 6.96
C GLU A 38 -9.92 -9.97 6.59
N VAL A 39 -9.41 -10.26 5.40
CA VAL A 39 -9.08 -11.61 4.93
C VAL A 39 -8.11 -12.32 5.89
N GLU A 40 -7.06 -11.66 6.36
CA GLU A 40 -6.12 -12.21 7.35
C GLU A 40 -6.78 -12.54 8.70
N ARG A 41 -7.66 -11.64 9.19
CA ARG A 41 -8.40 -11.90 10.45
C ARG A 41 -9.33 -13.09 10.30
N ALA A 42 -10.05 -13.20 9.19
CA ALA A 42 -10.95 -14.30 8.90
C ALA A 42 -10.20 -15.63 8.82
N TYR A 43 -9.08 -15.66 8.08
CA TYR A 43 -8.21 -16.83 7.99
C TYR A 43 -7.75 -17.32 9.37
N ARG A 44 -7.19 -16.43 10.21
CA ARG A 44 -6.72 -16.82 11.56
C ARG A 44 -7.85 -17.37 12.42
N ARG A 45 -9.04 -16.76 12.36
CA ARG A 45 -10.23 -17.20 13.10
C ARG A 45 -10.64 -18.61 12.68
N LEU A 46 -10.77 -18.86 11.38
CA LEU A 46 -11.23 -20.16 10.86
C LEU A 46 -10.19 -21.26 11.09
N MET A 47 -8.89 -20.98 10.93
CA MET A 47 -7.84 -21.95 11.21
C MET A 47 -7.76 -22.35 12.68
N ALA A 48 -8.04 -21.42 13.60
CA ALA A 48 -8.13 -21.72 15.02
C ALA A 48 -9.38 -22.56 15.35
N LEU A 49 -10.51 -22.27 14.70
CA LEU A 49 -11.77 -23.01 14.88
C LEU A 49 -11.61 -24.48 14.45
N TYR A 50 -10.98 -24.72 13.30
CA TYR A 50 -10.70 -26.05 12.77
C TYR A 50 -9.32 -26.59 13.19
N ASP A 51 -8.79 -26.16 14.34
CA ASP A 51 -7.58 -26.77 14.87
C ASP A 51 -7.85 -28.18 15.41
N PRO A 52 -7.10 -29.23 15.01
CA PRO A 52 -7.28 -30.57 15.58
C PRO A 52 -7.14 -30.63 17.10
N SER A 53 -6.43 -29.67 17.70
CA SER A 53 -6.27 -29.52 19.15
C SER A 53 -7.40 -28.71 19.80
N SER A 54 -8.34 -28.18 19.00
CA SER A 54 -9.47 -27.40 19.47
C SER A 54 -10.44 -28.28 20.27
N PRO A 55 -10.83 -27.88 21.50
CA PRO A 55 -11.78 -28.64 22.29
C PRO A 55 -13.11 -28.85 21.55
N GLY A 56 -13.53 -30.12 21.43
CA GLY A 56 -14.84 -30.48 20.86
C GLY A 56 -14.89 -30.63 19.34
N ILE A 57 -13.86 -30.23 18.58
CA ILE A 57 -13.90 -30.33 17.11
C ILE A 57 -13.94 -31.78 16.63
N GLY A 58 -13.22 -32.68 17.30
CA GLY A 58 -13.16 -34.11 16.94
C GLY A 58 -14.46 -34.88 17.19
N ALA A 59 -15.41 -34.27 17.90
CA ALA A 59 -16.76 -34.82 18.08
C ALA A 59 -17.72 -34.37 16.96
N LEU A 60 -17.42 -33.26 16.28
CA LEU A 60 -18.25 -32.68 15.23
C LEU A 60 -17.77 -33.03 13.82
N TYR A 61 -16.47 -33.25 13.65
CA TYR A 61 -15.84 -33.54 12.37
C TYR A 61 -14.80 -34.64 12.49
N THR A 62 -14.71 -35.48 11.47
CA THR A 62 -13.61 -36.45 11.35
C THR A 62 -12.28 -35.73 11.09
N PRO A 63 -11.13 -36.34 11.40
CA PRO A 63 -9.82 -35.77 11.07
C PRO A 63 -9.66 -35.45 9.58
N GLN A 64 -10.29 -36.24 8.71
CA GLN A 64 -10.25 -36.05 7.26
C GLN A 64 -11.08 -34.83 6.83
N GLU A 65 -12.25 -34.61 7.45
CA GLU A 65 -13.07 -33.42 7.21
C GLU A 65 -12.40 -32.15 7.72
N ILE A 66 -11.78 -32.20 8.91
CA ILE A 66 -10.98 -31.08 9.44
C ILE A 66 -9.87 -30.71 8.47
N GLN A 67 -9.12 -31.71 7.97
CA GLN A 67 -8.07 -31.47 6.97
C GLN A 67 -8.62 -30.86 5.69
N ARG A 68 -9.76 -31.35 5.18
CA ARG A 68 -10.42 -30.78 3.99
C ARG A 68 -10.83 -29.33 4.22
N MET A 69 -11.45 -29.00 5.36
CA MET A 69 -11.87 -27.64 5.67
C MET A 69 -10.68 -26.69 5.77
N ARG A 70 -9.61 -27.07 6.48
CA ARG A 70 -8.39 -26.29 6.56
C ARG A 70 -7.74 -26.08 5.19
N ALA A 71 -7.67 -27.11 4.35
CA ALA A 71 -7.12 -26.99 3.01
C ALA A 71 -7.91 -26.00 2.14
N LYS A 72 -9.24 -25.99 2.23
CA LYS A 72 -10.07 -25.00 1.54
C LYS A 72 -9.83 -23.58 2.05
N ILE A 73 -9.76 -23.39 3.37
CA ILE A 73 -9.47 -22.10 4.01
C ILE A 73 -8.10 -21.57 3.55
N GLU A 74 -7.07 -22.43 3.53
CA GLU A 74 -5.73 -22.07 3.06
C GLU A 74 -5.70 -21.71 1.58
N GLU A 75 -6.42 -22.47 0.73
CA GLU A 75 -6.51 -22.18 -0.70
C GLU A 75 -7.24 -20.86 -0.97
N ALA A 76 -8.35 -20.61 -0.28
CA ALA A 76 -9.10 -19.35 -0.38
C ALA A 76 -8.24 -18.15 0.04
N TYR A 77 -7.56 -18.25 1.18
CA TYR A 77 -6.61 -17.23 1.63
C TYR A 77 -5.51 -16.98 0.59
N ARG A 78 -4.88 -18.05 0.07
CA ARG A 78 -3.83 -17.92 -0.94
C ARG A 78 -4.32 -17.20 -2.19
N ARG A 79 -5.52 -17.50 -2.68
CA ARG A 79 -6.12 -16.86 -3.85
C ARG A 79 -6.38 -15.37 -3.59
N LEU A 80 -7.02 -15.02 -2.48
CA LEU A 80 -7.31 -13.62 -2.16
C LEU A 80 -6.04 -12.80 -1.87
N SER A 81 -5.07 -13.38 -1.16
CA SER A 81 -3.78 -12.74 -0.93
C SER A 81 -2.97 -12.58 -2.22
N ALA A 82 -3.07 -13.51 -3.17
CA ALA A 82 -2.39 -13.40 -4.47
C ALA A 82 -3.05 -12.35 -5.38
N LEU A 83 -4.39 -12.24 -5.37
CA LEU A 83 -5.11 -11.19 -6.10
C LEU A 83 -4.69 -9.79 -5.62
N GLU A 84 -4.62 -9.60 -4.30
CA GLU A 84 -4.06 -8.38 -3.70
C GLU A 84 -2.55 -8.22 -3.99
N GLY A 85 -1.79 -9.32 -4.06
CA GLY A 85 -0.37 -9.34 -4.41
C GLY A 85 -0.07 -8.93 -5.86
N THR A 86 -1.06 -8.94 -6.75
CA THR A 86 -0.94 -8.38 -8.12
C THR A 86 -1.33 -6.90 -8.20
N ALA A 87 -2.21 -6.42 -7.32
CA ALA A 87 -2.60 -5.01 -7.21
C ALA A 87 -1.63 -4.19 -6.34
N SER A 88 -0.91 -4.85 -5.43
CA SER A 88 0.12 -4.28 -4.57
C SER A 88 1.47 -4.78 -5.05
N THR A 89 2.06 -4.07 -6.02
CA THR A 89 3.48 -4.20 -6.33
C THR A 89 4.27 -3.96 -5.05
N ARG A 90 4.64 -5.05 -4.38
CA ARG A 90 5.90 -5.30 -3.70
C ARG A 90 6.73 -4.01 -3.58
N ALA A 91 6.56 -3.26 -2.49
CA ALA A 91 7.62 -2.38 -2.04
C ALA A 91 8.86 -3.28 -1.92
N PRO A 92 9.93 -3.03 -2.70
CA PRO A 92 11.09 -3.89 -2.59
C PRO A 92 11.61 -3.75 -1.16
N GLU A 93 12.06 -4.84 -0.55
CA GLU A 93 12.97 -4.81 0.60
C GLU A 93 14.33 -4.21 0.14
N ARG A 94 14.29 -2.99 -0.41
CA ARG A 94 15.46 -2.21 -0.73
C ARG A 94 16.08 -1.84 0.62
N PRO A 95 17.41 -1.97 0.79
CA PRO A 95 18.06 -1.44 1.97
C PRO A 95 17.64 0.02 2.16
N LEU A 96 17.28 0.40 3.39
CA LEU A 96 16.78 1.74 3.76
C LEU A 96 17.77 2.89 3.45
N ARG A 97 18.98 2.57 2.97
CA ARG A 97 19.85 3.53 2.32
C ARG A 97 19.49 3.62 0.84
N PRO A 98 18.86 4.71 0.39
CA PRO A 98 18.59 4.86 -1.01
C PRO A 98 19.91 4.84 -1.80
N PRO A 99 19.92 4.31 -3.04
CA PRO A 99 21.01 4.59 -3.97
C PRO A 99 21.19 6.10 -4.04
N ARG A 100 22.41 6.60 -4.24
CA ARG A 100 22.62 8.04 -4.45
C ARG A 100 22.59 8.30 -5.95
N LEU A 101 21.91 9.38 -6.36
CA LEU A 101 22.07 9.89 -7.71
C LEU A 101 23.50 10.39 -7.90
N PRO A 102 24.08 10.25 -9.09
CA PRO A 102 25.35 10.89 -9.41
C PRO A 102 25.28 12.42 -9.24
N PRO A 103 26.37 13.09 -8.79
CA PRO A 103 26.36 14.53 -8.56
C PRO A 103 25.95 15.36 -9.79
N GLU A 104 26.31 14.92 -10.99
CA GLU A 104 25.92 15.55 -12.26
C GLU A 104 24.41 15.50 -12.52
N GLU A 105 23.75 14.41 -12.13
CA GLU A 105 22.29 14.28 -12.27
C GLU A 105 21.58 15.18 -11.26
N ILE A 106 22.10 15.26 -10.02
CA ILE A 106 21.58 16.19 -9.02
C ILE A 106 21.71 17.64 -9.52
N ARG A 107 22.86 18.02 -10.09
CA ARG A 107 23.08 19.36 -10.66
C ARG A 107 22.08 19.66 -11.79
N ALA A 108 21.88 18.72 -12.71
CA ALA A 108 20.93 18.88 -13.81
C ALA A 108 19.49 19.06 -13.30
N ILE A 109 19.08 18.32 -12.27
CA ILE A 109 17.75 18.51 -11.64
C ILE A 109 17.64 19.90 -11.02
N VAL A 110 18.66 20.34 -10.28
CA VAL A 110 18.67 21.66 -9.62
C VAL A 110 18.59 22.79 -10.63
N GLU A 111 19.33 22.70 -11.73
CA GLU A 111 19.28 23.68 -12.82
C GLU A 111 17.90 23.69 -13.50
N ALA A 112 17.35 22.52 -13.83
CA ALA A 112 16.04 22.39 -14.47
C ALA A 112 14.88 22.94 -13.60
N GLU A 113 14.98 22.80 -12.28
CA GLU A 113 13.96 23.26 -11.34
C GLU A 113 14.22 24.68 -10.78
N GLY A 114 15.29 25.35 -11.23
CA GLY A 114 15.60 26.73 -10.84
C GLY A 114 16.11 26.91 -9.41
N GLY A 115 16.67 25.85 -8.80
CA GLY A 115 17.25 25.87 -7.46
C GLY A 115 16.92 24.63 -6.63
N MET A 116 17.45 24.60 -5.40
CA MET A 116 17.30 23.47 -4.46
C MET A 116 15.99 23.55 -3.66
N GLY A 117 14.89 23.80 -4.37
CA GLY A 117 13.54 23.95 -3.82
C GLY A 117 12.73 22.66 -3.77
N GLY A 118 11.45 22.78 -3.42
CA GLY A 118 10.54 21.65 -3.23
C GLY A 118 10.42 20.75 -4.46
N LYS A 119 10.36 21.33 -5.66
CA LYS A 119 10.30 20.58 -6.92
C LYS A 119 11.58 19.77 -7.20
N ALA A 120 12.75 20.33 -6.92
CA ALA A 120 14.02 19.63 -7.05
C ALA A 120 14.10 18.44 -6.09
N LEU A 121 13.70 18.65 -4.83
CA LEU A 121 13.64 17.58 -3.82
C LEU A 121 12.69 16.45 -4.23
N ARG A 122 11.49 16.79 -4.72
CA ARG A 122 10.53 15.83 -5.28
C ARG A 122 11.15 15.02 -6.41
N ARG A 123 11.76 15.70 -7.38
CA ARG A 123 12.34 15.06 -8.56
C ARG A 123 13.49 14.13 -8.18
N VAL A 124 14.37 14.53 -7.25
CA VAL A 124 15.41 13.64 -6.72
C VAL A 124 14.78 12.40 -6.05
N ARG A 125 13.78 12.59 -5.17
CA ARG A 125 13.09 11.46 -4.51
C ARG A 125 12.50 10.48 -5.54
N GLU A 126 11.81 10.99 -6.55
CA GLU A 126 11.17 10.18 -7.59
C GLU A 126 12.19 9.45 -8.48
N ARG A 127 13.30 10.09 -8.82
CA ARG A 127 14.41 9.46 -9.58
C ARG A 127 15.08 8.34 -8.79
N LEU A 128 15.11 8.45 -7.46
CA LEU A 128 15.54 7.38 -6.56
C LEU A 128 14.52 6.24 -6.43
N GLY A 129 13.31 6.42 -6.96
CA GLY A 129 12.20 5.47 -6.83
C GLY A 129 11.66 5.39 -5.41
N LEU A 130 11.74 6.49 -4.65
CA LEU A 130 11.29 6.57 -3.26
C LEU A 130 9.89 7.18 -3.17
N THR A 131 9.06 6.58 -2.33
CA THR A 131 7.76 7.11 -1.94
C THR A 131 7.89 8.11 -0.79
N LEU A 132 6.84 8.93 -0.57
CA LEU A 132 6.79 9.80 0.60
C LEU A 132 6.67 8.99 1.91
N GLU A 133 6.04 7.82 1.85
CA GLU A 133 5.91 6.87 2.95
C GLU A 133 7.29 6.38 3.42
N GLU A 134 8.14 5.91 2.50
CA GLU A 134 9.50 5.47 2.81
C GLU A 134 10.33 6.62 3.38
N ALA A 135 10.25 7.80 2.77
CA ALA A 135 10.91 8.99 3.28
C ALA A 135 10.46 9.34 4.71
N ALA A 136 9.15 9.23 4.99
CA ALA A 136 8.61 9.51 6.32
C ALA A 136 9.10 8.52 7.38
N VAL A 137 9.14 7.23 7.05
CA VAL A 137 9.61 6.16 7.96
C VAL A 137 11.08 6.37 8.34
N VAL A 138 11.93 6.73 7.38
CA VAL A 138 13.38 6.89 7.58
C VAL A 138 13.71 8.22 8.27
N THR A 139 13.14 9.32 7.81
CA THR A 139 13.44 10.66 8.32
C THR A 139 12.74 10.98 9.64
N LYS A 140 11.70 10.22 10.01
CA LYS A 140 10.77 10.51 11.11
C LYS A 140 10.00 11.83 10.94
N ILE A 141 9.89 12.31 9.70
CA ILE A 141 9.06 13.46 9.33
C ILE A 141 7.73 12.94 8.81
N THR A 142 6.61 13.58 9.15
CA THR A 142 5.30 13.12 8.66
C THR A 142 5.21 13.22 7.13
N LYS A 143 4.47 12.30 6.49
CA LYS A 143 4.18 12.34 5.05
C LYS A 143 3.62 13.70 4.62
N GLY A 144 2.72 14.28 5.43
CA GLY A 144 2.13 15.59 5.18
C GLY A 144 3.18 16.69 5.15
N THR A 145 4.08 16.74 6.13
CA THR A 145 5.16 17.73 6.18
C THR A 145 6.12 17.58 4.99
N LEU A 146 6.52 16.36 4.61
CA LEU A 146 7.35 16.14 3.42
C LEU A 146 6.66 16.61 2.14
N LYS A 147 5.35 16.34 2.00
CA LYS A 147 4.55 16.85 0.89
C LYS A 147 4.52 18.39 0.87
N TYR A 148 4.33 19.04 2.02
CA TYR A 148 4.33 20.50 2.11
C TYR A 148 5.69 21.11 1.76
N ILE A 149 6.80 20.44 2.13
CA ILE A 149 8.15 20.85 1.71
C ILE A 149 8.27 20.77 0.19
N GLU A 150 7.87 19.66 -0.43
CA GLU A 150 7.96 19.47 -1.88
C GLU A 150 7.04 20.40 -2.69
N ASP A 151 5.86 20.70 -2.15
CA ASP A 151 4.91 21.65 -2.74
C ASP A 151 5.22 23.11 -2.37
N GLU A 152 6.26 23.37 -1.58
CA GLU A 152 6.61 24.69 -1.02
C GLU A 152 5.40 25.40 -0.36
N ARG A 153 4.54 24.65 0.34
CA ARG A 153 3.38 25.17 1.09
C ARG A 153 3.84 25.77 2.43
N LEU A 154 4.59 26.87 2.35
CA LEU A 154 5.28 27.48 3.48
C LEU A 154 4.36 27.80 4.66
N GLU A 155 3.10 28.12 4.39
CA GLU A 155 2.06 28.41 5.38
C GLU A 155 1.63 27.20 6.22
N LEU A 156 1.87 25.98 5.71
CA LEU A 156 1.56 24.72 6.39
C LEU A 156 2.80 24.08 7.03
N LEU A 157 3.97 24.73 6.89
CA LEU A 157 5.21 24.22 7.47
C LEU A 157 5.33 24.58 8.95
N PRO A 158 6.01 23.73 9.75
CA PRO A 158 6.36 24.06 11.13
C PRO A 158 7.23 25.33 11.21
N ALA A 159 7.33 25.89 12.42
CA ALA A 159 8.24 27.00 12.69
C ALA A 159 9.68 26.70 12.25
N TRP A 160 10.42 27.74 11.84
CA TRP A 160 11.77 27.63 11.23
C TRP A 160 12.73 26.76 12.03
N VAL A 161 12.71 26.88 13.37
CA VAL A 161 13.56 26.09 14.28
C VAL A 161 13.41 24.57 14.07
N TYR A 162 12.18 24.09 13.83
CA TYR A 162 11.89 22.69 13.54
C TYR A 162 12.08 22.37 12.05
N LEU A 163 11.60 23.25 11.17
CA LEU A 163 11.70 23.08 9.72
C LEU A 163 13.15 22.91 9.27
N LYS A 164 14.09 23.69 9.82
CA LYS A 164 15.51 23.58 9.50
C LYS A 164 16.06 22.17 9.81
N GLY A 165 15.63 21.56 10.92
CA GLY A 165 15.97 20.18 11.25
C GLY A 165 15.40 19.18 10.24
N PHE A 166 14.15 19.37 9.84
CA PHE A 166 13.46 18.52 8.86
C PHE A 166 14.07 18.62 7.46
N LEU A 167 14.40 19.83 6.99
CA LEU A 167 15.09 20.05 5.72
C LEU A 167 16.45 19.35 5.70
N LYS A 168 17.23 19.47 6.78
CA LYS A 168 18.53 18.78 6.88
C LYS A 168 18.39 17.26 6.89
N ALA A 169 17.42 16.72 7.62
CA ALA A 169 17.17 15.28 7.68
C ALA A 169 16.73 14.74 6.30
N TYR A 170 15.85 15.46 5.61
CA TYR A 170 15.35 15.06 4.30
C TYR A 170 16.43 15.17 3.22
N ALA A 171 17.21 16.26 3.22
CA ALA A 171 18.35 16.43 2.31
C ALA A 171 19.38 15.30 2.43
N LYS A 172 19.76 14.96 3.67
CA LYS A 172 20.68 13.84 3.96
C LYS A 172 20.13 12.51 3.48
N PHE A 173 18.82 12.28 3.65
CA PHE A 173 18.14 11.08 3.16
C PHE A 173 18.19 10.99 1.63
N LEU A 174 17.94 12.09 0.93
CA LEU A 174 17.99 12.15 -0.54
C LEU A 174 19.42 12.18 -1.12
N GLY A 175 20.44 12.39 -0.28
CA GLY A 175 21.83 12.50 -0.71
C GLY A 175 22.17 13.83 -1.39
N VAL A 176 21.39 14.89 -1.12
CA VAL A 176 21.66 16.26 -1.60
C VAL A 176 22.28 17.12 -0.50
N ASP A 177 22.81 18.28 -0.88
CA ASP A 177 23.46 19.22 0.04
C ASP A 177 22.44 19.84 1.04
N PRO A 178 22.52 19.52 2.35
CA PRO A 178 21.62 20.06 3.36
C PRO A 178 21.68 21.58 3.50
N GLU A 179 22.88 22.15 3.34
CA GLU A 179 23.12 23.58 3.50
C GLU A 179 22.44 24.34 2.36
N ALA A 180 22.58 23.88 1.11
CA ALA A 180 21.90 24.45 -0.05
C ALA A 180 20.36 24.40 0.07
N VAL A 181 19.80 23.28 0.54
CA VAL A 181 18.36 23.17 0.82
C VAL A 181 17.93 24.21 1.86
N THR A 182 18.62 24.26 3.00
CA THR A 182 18.23 25.21 4.06
C THR A 182 18.35 26.66 3.62
N ALA A 183 19.40 27.04 2.89
CA ALA A 183 19.58 28.39 2.38
C ALA A 183 18.46 28.80 1.41
N TYR A 184 18.02 27.89 0.54
CA TYR A 184 16.90 28.15 -0.37
C TYR A 184 15.59 28.46 0.38
N PHE A 185 15.24 27.63 1.38
CA PHE A 185 14.02 27.83 2.16
C PHE A 185 14.12 29.02 3.12
N GLU A 186 15.31 29.36 3.63
CA GLU A 186 15.52 30.55 4.46
C GLU A 186 15.33 31.85 3.66
N ALA A 187 15.76 31.85 2.39
CA ALA A 187 15.58 33.00 1.50
C ALA A 187 14.10 33.25 1.13
N LYS A 188 13.26 32.20 1.15
CA LYS A 188 11.82 32.28 0.81
C LYS A 188 10.88 32.27 2.02
N GLY A 189 11.35 31.78 3.17
CA GLY A 189 10.57 31.66 4.40
C GLY A 189 10.41 32.99 5.13
N PRO A 190 9.42 33.11 6.03
CA PRO A 190 9.23 34.32 6.80
C PRO A 190 10.46 34.57 7.69
N ARG A 191 11.07 35.75 7.52
CA ARG A 191 11.99 36.34 8.51
C ARG A 191 11.15 36.65 9.75
N GLN A 192 11.07 35.73 10.71
CA GLN A 192 10.56 36.03 12.05
C GLN A 192 11.73 36.09 13.01
#